data_AF-A0A183J125-F1
#
_entry.id   AF-A0A183J125-F1
#
_cell.length_a   1.000
_cell.length_b   1.000
_cell.length_c   1.000
_cell.angle_alpha   90.00
_cell.angle_beta   90.00
_cell.angle_gamma   90.00
#
_symmetry.space_group_name_H-M   'P 1'
#
loop_
_entity.id
_entity.type
_entity.pdbx_description
1 polymer ?
#
loop_
_entity_poly.entity_id
_entity_poly.type
_entity_poly.pdbx_seq_one_letter_code
_entity_poly.pdbx_strand_id
1 'polypeptide(L)'
;LVGSAPNFPHGIADSLERISDLGAKYNIPVHVDCCLGGFLLPFMEKAGFEMDEMFDFRLRGVTSISCDTHKYGFAPKGTSVLIYRHEKLLHHQFFCQPDWMGGIYASSTLAGSRSGANIAACWATMMHFGIEGYVETTKKIIDTTRMIEKRLRAIQGIHVIGSPKLSVLAFTSSLFNIYALSSRMSKRGWSLTILQSPPAVHLCVTMNHTRANVAEEFLSDIEQVATELVEKPDNTVEGTLSLAAYLCPCLLKILRDE
;
A
#
# COMPACT_ATOMS: atom_id res chain seq x y z
N LEU A 1 -18.51 2.04 8.21
CA LEU A 1 -17.41 1.08 8.42
C LEU A 1 -16.38 1.25 7.33
N VAL A 2 -15.13 0.89 7.58
CA VAL A 2 -14.04 0.98 6.61
C VAL A 2 -13.27 -0.34 6.61
N GLY A 3 -12.82 -0.79 5.45
CA GLY A 3 -11.84 -1.87 5.33
C GLY A 3 -10.89 -1.59 4.16
N SER A 4 -9.65 -2.06 4.25
CA SER A 4 -8.61 -1.82 3.24
C SER A 4 -8.34 -3.06 2.39
N ALA A 5 -8.03 -2.84 1.11
CA ALA A 5 -7.68 -3.87 0.14
C ALA A 5 -6.47 -3.41 -0.71
N PRO A 6 -5.22 -3.60 -0.21
CA PRO A 6 -4.85 -3.96 1.16
C PRO A 6 -4.56 -2.71 2.00
N ASN A 7 -4.31 -2.87 3.30
CA ASN A 7 -3.77 -1.80 4.13
C ASN A 7 -2.30 -1.49 3.75
N PHE A 8 -1.92 -0.21 3.88
CA PHE A 8 -0.56 0.23 3.57
C PHE A 8 0.52 -0.35 4.50
N PRO A 9 0.35 -0.41 5.83
CA PRO A 9 1.43 -0.85 6.71
C PRO A 9 1.90 -2.27 6.41
N HIS A 10 0.99 -3.25 6.34
CA HIS A 10 1.36 -4.66 6.28
C HIS A 10 1.03 -5.34 4.94
N GLY A 11 0.33 -4.67 4.02
CA GLY A 11 -0.04 -5.27 2.73
C GLY A 11 -1.10 -6.37 2.84
N ILE A 12 -1.87 -6.38 3.93
CA ILE A 12 -2.90 -7.37 4.22
C ILE A 12 -4.28 -6.77 3.90
N ALA A 13 -5.15 -7.54 3.27
CA ALA A 13 -6.55 -7.15 3.08
C ALA A 13 -7.36 -7.41 4.35
N ASP A 14 -8.28 -6.51 4.68
CA ASP A 14 -9.26 -6.76 5.73
C ASP A 14 -10.31 -7.77 5.25
N SER A 15 -11.04 -8.41 6.17
CA SER A 15 -12.15 -9.31 5.83
C SER A 15 -13.37 -8.52 5.30
N LEU A 16 -13.30 -8.07 4.05
CA LEU A 16 -14.28 -7.17 3.44
C LEU A 16 -15.68 -7.78 3.35
N GLU A 17 -15.80 -9.09 3.18
CA GLU A 17 -17.10 -9.76 3.18
C GLU A 17 -17.83 -9.60 4.52
N ARG A 18 -17.11 -9.79 5.63
CA ARG A 18 -17.64 -9.62 6.99
C ARG A 18 -17.97 -8.15 7.27
N ILE A 19 -17.11 -7.23 6.86
CA ILE A 19 -17.36 -5.79 7.00
C ILE A 19 -18.59 -5.37 6.18
N SER A 20 -18.73 -5.90 4.97
CA SER A 20 -19.91 -5.70 4.11
C SER A 20 -21.18 -6.24 4.79
N ASP A 21 -21.16 -7.45 5.33
CA ASP A 21 -22.31 -8.02 6.03
C ASP A 21 -22.72 -7.21 7.26
N LEU A 22 -21.76 -6.70 8.03
CA LEU A 22 -22.04 -5.78 9.14
C LEU A 22 -22.68 -4.48 8.65
N GLY A 23 -22.15 -3.87 7.59
CA GLY A 23 -22.70 -2.66 7.00
C GLY A 23 -24.14 -2.86 6.50
N ALA A 24 -24.39 -3.97 5.81
CA ALA A 24 -25.72 -4.33 5.33
C ALA A 24 -26.69 -4.60 6.49
N LYS A 25 -26.25 -5.33 7.52
CA LYS A 25 -27.08 -5.68 8.69
C LYS A 25 -27.53 -4.45 9.48
N TYR A 26 -26.63 -3.48 9.68
CA TYR A 26 -26.90 -2.30 10.51
C TYR A 26 -27.25 -1.05 9.69
N ASN A 27 -27.37 -1.18 8.37
CA ASN A 27 -27.61 -0.06 7.46
C ASN A 27 -26.57 1.08 7.64
N ILE A 28 -25.29 0.71 7.75
CA ILE A 28 -24.16 1.63 7.90
C ILE A 28 -23.34 1.62 6.61
N PRO A 29 -23.03 2.79 6.01
CA PRO A 29 -22.18 2.85 4.83
C PRO A 29 -20.83 2.16 5.05
N VAL A 30 -20.41 1.34 4.08
CA VAL A 30 -19.10 0.70 4.04
C VAL A 30 -18.25 1.34 2.95
N HIS A 31 -17.07 1.80 3.33
CA HIS A 31 -16.04 2.25 2.41
C HIS A 31 -14.96 1.18 2.29
N VAL A 32 -14.59 0.81 1.08
CA VAL A 32 -13.40 -0.01 0.82
C VAL A 32 -12.28 0.88 0.33
N ASP A 33 -11.19 0.92 1.09
CA ASP A 33 -9.97 1.59 0.69
C ASP A 33 -9.15 0.68 -0.24
N CYS A 34 -9.34 0.86 -1.54
CA CYS A 34 -8.53 0.25 -2.60
C CYS A 34 -7.53 1.25 -3.19
N CYS A 35 -7.16 2.33 -2.47
CA CYS A 35 -6.19 3.30 -2.95
C CYS A 35 -4.92 2.59 -3.43
N LEU A 36 -4.42 1.63 -2.64
CA LEU A 36 -3.23 0.86 -2.97
C LEU A 36 -3.52 -0.33 -3.91
N GLY A 37 -4.53 -1.16 -3.67
CA GLY A 37 -4.74 -2.41 -4.43
C GLY A 37 -5.61 -2.29 -5.68
N GLY A 38 -6.29 -1.17 -5.91
CA GLY A 38 -7.38 -1.05 -6.89
C GLY A 38 -6.99 -1.23 -8.35
N PHE A 39 -5.70 -1.09 -8.69
CA PHE A 39 -5.15 -1.38 -10.02
C PHE A 39 -4.32 -2.68 -10.08
N LEU A 40 -4.39 -3.52 -9.04
CA LEU A 40 -3.83 -4.87 -9.04
C LEU A 40 -4.95 -5.91 -8.91
N LEU A 41 -5.81 -5.73 -7.91
CA LEU A 41 -6.88 -6.66 -7.54
C LEU A 41 -7.78 -7.09 -8.72
N PRO A 42 -8.26 -6.18 -9.60
CA PRO A 42 -9.11 -6.59 -10.73
C PRO A 42 -8.42 -7.48 -11.77
N PHE A 43 -7.08 -7.52 -11.76
CA PHE A 43 -6.27 -8.20 -12.76
C PHE A 43 -5.59 -9.47 -12.24
N MET A 44 -5.70 -9.76 -10.94
CA MET A 44 -5.05 -10.90 -10.27
C MET A 44 -5.41 -12.24 -10.93
N GLU A 45 -6.70 -12.52 -11.12
CA GLU A 45 -7.18 -13.78 -11.68
C GLU A 45 -6.66 -13.99 -13.11
N LYS A 46 -6.76 -12.94 -13.96
CA LYS A 46 -6.22 -12.97 -15.34
C LYS A 46 -4.69 -13.07 -15.38
N ALA A 47 -3.99 -12.59 -14.36
CA ALA A 47 -2.54 -12.72 -14.22
C ALA A 47 -2.10 -14.12 -13.73
N GLY A 48 -3.06 -15.01 -13.41
CA GLY A 48 -2.81 -16.38 -12.96
C GLY A 48 -2.72 -16.52 -11.44
N PHE A 49 -3.32 -15.60 -10.69
CA PHE A 49 -3.35 -15.65 -9.23
C PHE A 49 -4.77 -15.78 -8.71
N GLU A 50 -5.00 -16.85 -7.96
CA GLU A 50 -6.28 -17.09 -7.29
C GLU A 50 -6.60 -15.97 -6.29
N MET A 51 -7.88 -15.61 -6.25
CA MET A 51 -8.44 -14.59 -5.38
C MET A 51 -9.66 -15.18 -4.67
N ASP A 52 -9.51 -15.47 -3.39
CA ASP A 52 -10.55 -16.13 -2.59
C ASP A 52 -11.56 -15.15 -1.98
N GLU A 53 -11.25 -13.85 -2.01
CA GLU A 53 -12.05 -12.82 -1.34
C GLU A 53 -12.52 -11.74 -2.33
N MET A 54 -13.81 -11.41 -2.26
CA MET A 54 -14.35 -10.25 -2.96
C MET A 54 -13.96 -8.96 -2.24
N PHE A 55 -13.73 -7.89 -3.01
CA PHE A 55 -13.30 -6.60 -2.48
C PHE A 55 -14.12 -5.40 -2.96
N ASP A 56 -15.00 -5.59 -3.94
CA ASP A 56 -15.66 -4.50 -4.67
C ASP A 56 -17.19 -4.48 -4.49
N PHE A 57 -17.89 -3.78 -5.37
CA PHE A 57 -19.34 -3.62 -5.33
C PHE A 57 -20.14 -4.93 -5.50
N ARG A 58 -19.52 -6.07 -5.81
CA ARG A 58 -20.17 -7.40 -5.68
C ARG A 58 -20.61 -7.68 -4.24
N LEU A 59 -19.91 -7.11 -3.27
CA LEU A 59 -20.30 -7.14 -1.86
C LEU A 59 -21.42 -6.14 -1.60
N ARG A 60 -22.65 -6.63 -1.36
CA ARG A 60 -23.87 -5.82 -1.21
C ARG A 60 -23.76 -4.65 -0.22
N GLY A 61 -22.98 -4.79 0.85
CA GLY A 61 -22.82 -3.77 1.89
C GLY A 61 -21.83 -2.66 1.51
N VAL A 62 -20.95 -2.89 0.53
CA VAL A 62 -19.98 -1.89 0.07
C VAL A 62 -20.70 -0.73 -0.59
N THR A 63 -20.51 0.49 -0.10
CA THR A 63 -21.19 1.69 -0.60
C THR A 63 -20.27 2.66 -1.33
N SER A 64 -18.96 2.62 -1.07
CA SER A 64 -17.97 3.41 -1.80
C SER A 64 -16.62 2.72 -1.86
N ILE A 65 -15.81 3.05 -2.87
CA ILE A 65 -14.46 2.53 -3.09
C ILE A 65 -13.55 3.68 -3.51
N SER A 66 -12.37 3.81 -2.90
CA SER A 66 -11.29 4.68 -3.38
C SER A 66 -10.27 3.87 -4.19
N CYS A 67 -9.67 4.48 -5.22
CA CYS A 67 -8.68 3.82 -6.07
C CYS A 67 -7.69 4.84 -6.66
N ASP A 68 -6.40 4.72 -6.35
CA ASP A 68 -5.41 5.67 -6.82
C ASP A 68 -4.88 5.29 -8.20
N THR A 69 -5.29 6.06 -9.21
CA THR A 69 -4.74 5.99 -10.56
C THR A 69 -3.24 6.31 -10.60
N HIS A 70 -2.74 7.15 -9.68
CA HIS A 70 -1.32 7.52 -9.62
C HIS A 70 -0.40 6.53 -8.90
N LYS A 71 -0.94 5.37 -8.47
CA LYS A 71 -0.18 4.24 -7.90
C LYS A 71 0.02 3.17 -8.98
N TYR A 72 -0.63 2.01 -8.86
CA TYR A 72 -0.53 0.95 -9.87
C TYR A 72 -1.37 1.21 -11.12
N GLY A 73 -2.14 2.31 -11.16
CA GLY A 73 -2.69 2.81 -12.42
C GLY A 73 -1.64 3.48 -13.31
N PHE A 74 -0.44 3.73 -12.78
CA PHE A 74 0.73 4.35 -13.43
C PHE A 74 0.50 5.78 -13.96
N ALA A 75 -0.63 6.40 -13.65
CA ALA A 75 -0.88 7.79 -14.02
C ALA A 75 0.09 8.74 -13.30
N PRO A 76 0.33 9.95 -13.84
CA PRO A 76 1.09 10.97 -13.12
C PRO A 76 0.49 11.31 -11.76
N LYS A 77 1.34 11.76 -10.83
CA LYS A 77 0.92 12.16 -9.48
C LYS A 77 -0.16 13.24 -9.53
N GLY A 78 -1.12 13.14 -8.60
CA GLY A 78 -2.22 14.10 -8.45
C GLY A 78 -3.57 13.65 -9.01
N THR A 79 -3.75 12.34 -9.27
CA THR A 79 -5.07 11.77 -9.63
C THR A 79 -5.43 10.56 -8.77
N SER A 80 -6.70 10.44 -8.42
CA SER A 80 -7.33 9.30 -7.74
C SER A 80 -8.82 9.31 -8.06
N VAL A 81 -9.53 8.24 -7.74
CA VAL A 81 -10.97 8.10 -7.98
C VAL A 81 -11.67 7.65 -6.71
N LEU A 82 -12.78 8.31 -6.39
CA LEU A 82 -13.74 7.88 -5.38
C LEU A 82 -15.04 7.51 -6.09
N ILE A 83 -15.49 6.27 -5.90
CA ILE A 83 -16.65 5.71 -6.57
C ILE A 83 -17.71 5.40 -5.51
N TYR A 84 -18.97 5.71 -5.80
CA TYR A 84 -20.11 5.39 -4.94
C TYR A 84 -21.03 4.40 -5.63
N ARG A 85 -21.63 3.49 -4.85
CA ARG A 85 -22.67 2.57 -5.35
C ARG A 85 -23.91 3.31 -5.83
N HIS A 86 -24.27 4.39 -5.14
CA HIS A 86 -25.51 5.14 -5.38
C HIS A 86 -25.25 6.63 -5.53
N GLU A 87 -25.92 7.25 -6.49
CA GLU A 87 -25.84 8.69 -6.75
C GLU A 87 -26.23 9.53 -5.53
N LYS A 88 -27.21 9.07 -4.74
CA LYS A 88 -27.63 9.74 -3.50
C LYS A 88 -26.47 9.95 -2.52
N LEU A 89 -25.51 9.03 -2.47
CA LEU A 89 -24.32 9.17 -1.63
C LEU A 89 -23.34 10.19 -2.22
N LEU A 90 -23.19 10.20 -3.54
CA LEU A 90 -22.36 11.18 -4.25
C LEU A 90 -22.88 12.62 -4.04
N HIS A 91 -24.20 12.84 -3.99
CA HIS A 91 -24.77 14.17 -3.75
C HIS A 91 -24.33 14.79 -2.42
N HIS A 92 -24.08 13.96 -1.39
CA HIS A 92 -23.57 14.44 -0.10
C HIS A 92 -22.09 14.90 -0.16
N GLN A 93 -21.34 14.58 -1.22
CA GLN A 93 -19.97 15.05 -1.43
C GLN A 93 -19.92 16.46 -2.03
N PHE A 94 -20.96 16.86 -2.77
CA PHE A 94 -20.96 18.14 -3.48
C PHE A 94 -21.00 19.32 -2.52
N PHE A 95 -20.24 20.36 -2.84
CA PHE A 95 -20.37 21.67 -2.22
C PHE A 95 -21.13 22.60 -3.16
N CYS A 96 -22.19 23.24 -2.67
CA CYS A 96 -23.01 24.18 -3.42
C CYS A 96 -23.21 25.45 -2.59
N GLN A 97 -22.99 26.63 -3.20
CA GLN A 97 -23.27 27.94 -2.62
C GLN A 97 -24.06 28.79 -3.63
N PRO A 98 -25.40 28.84 -3.51
CA PRO A 98 -26.25 29.54 -4.47
C PRO A 98 -26.22 31.08 -4.33
N ASP A 99 -26.00 31.58 -3.11
CA ASP A 99 -26.14 33.01 -2.78
C ASP A 99 -24.81 33.78 -2.79
N TRP A 100 -23.77 33.22 -3.42
CA TRP A 100 -22.49 33.91 -3.53
C TRP A 100 -22.57 35.07 -4.51
N MET A 101 -22.06 36.24 -4.11
CA MET A 101 -22.06 37.46 -4.95
C MET A 101 -21.32 37.30 -6.29
N GLY A 102 -20.44 36.29 -6.40
CA GLY A 102 -19.75 35.93 -7.64
C GLY A 102 -20.58 35.07 -8.61
N GLY A 103 -21.84 34.76 -8.27
CA GLY A 103 -22.71 33.84 -8.98
C GLY A 103 -22.85 32.49 -8.27
N ILE A 104 -23.77 31.65 -8.74
CA ILE A 104 -23.99 30.31 -8.20
C ILE A 104 -22.68 29.50 -8.34
N TYR A 105 -22.19 28.97 -7.21
CA TYR A 105 -20.95 28.18 -7.18
C TYR A 105 -21.23 26.73 -6.77
N ALA A 106 -20.63 25.77 -7.48
CA ALA A 106 -20.67 24.37 -7.11
C ALA A 106 -19.33 23.69 -7.40
N SER A 107 -18.94 22.75 -6.54
CA SER A 107 -17.77 21.89 -6.74
C SER A 107 -18.08 20.44 -6.39
N SER A 108 -17.61 19.51 -7.22
CA SER A 108 -17.76 18.08 -7.00
C SER A 108 -16.68 17.48 -6.09
N THR A 109 -15.61 18.21 -5.80
CA THR A 109 -14.48 17.79 -4.94
C THR A 109 -14.01 18.95 -4.08
N LEU A 110 -12.99 18.75 -3.24
CA LEU A 110 -12.43 19.82 -2.40
C LEU A 110 -11.92 21.04 -3.20
N ALA A 111 -11.33 20.83 -4.38
CA ALA A 111 -10.74 21.91 -5.16
C ALA A 111 -11.75 22.56 -6.12
N GLY A 112 -11.63 23.88 -6.28
CA GLY A 112 -12.25 24.63 -7.38
C GLY A 112 -11.44 24.48 -8.67
N SER A 113 -10.45 25.34 -8.89
CA SER A 113 -9.50 25.21 -9.99
C SER A 113 -8.66 23.94 -9.85
N ARG A 114 -8.53 23.17 -10.94
CA ARG A 114 -7.84 21.87 -10.97
C ARG A 114 -7.02 21.71 -12.25
N SER A 115 -5.95 20.92 -12.20
CA SER A 115 -5.12 20.59 -13.36
C SER A 115 -5.86 19.63 -14.31
N GLY A 116 -6.41 20.16 -15.39
CA GLY A 116 -6.98 19.33 -16.47
C GLY A 116 -5.96 18.45 -17.16
N ALA A 117 -4.68 18.87 -17.20
CA ALA A 117 -3.59 18.09 -17.77
C ALA A 117 -3.37 16.76 -17.03
N ASN A 118 -3.50 16.75 -15.70
CA ASN A 118 -3.37 15.53 -14.90
C ASN A 118 -4.48 14.53 -15.24
N ILE A 119 -5.71 15.02 -15.45
CA ILE A 119 -6.86 14.18 -15.84
C ILE A 119 -6.62 13.59 -17.23
N ALA A 120 -6.19 14.41 -18.20
CA ALA A 120 -5.90 13.96 -19.55
C ALA A 120 -4.77 12.91 -19.58
N ALA A 121 -3.70 13.13 -18.82
CA ALA A 121 -2.58 12.19 -18.74
C ALA A 121 -2.97 10.88 -18.04
N CYS A 122 -3.82 10.95 -17.00
CA CYS A 122 -4.39 9.75 -16.38
C CYS A 122 -5.19 8.93 -17.38
N TRP A 123 -6.08 9.58 -18.14
CA TRP A 123 -6.87 8.91 -19.18
C TRP A 123 -5.96 8.28 -20.25
N ALA A 124 -4.98 9.03 -20.75
CA ALA A 124 -4.04 8.54 -21.77
C ALA A 124 -3.24 7.33 -21.27
N THR A 125 -2.82 7.34 -20.00
CA THR A 125 -2.13 6.21 -19.36
C THR A 125 -3.02 4.97 -19.32
N MET A 126 -4.26 5.10 -18.85
CA MET A 126 -5.19 3.98 -18.77
C MET A 126 -5.49 3.38 -20.16
N MET A 127 -5.65 4.22 -21.17
CA MET A 127 -5.87 3.77 -22.56
C MET A 127 -4.63 3.12 -23.16
N HIS A 128 -3.43 3.59 -22.82
CA HIS A 128 -2.17 3.02 -23.29
C HIS A 128 -1.93 1.62 -22.73
N PHE A 129 -2.12 1.42 -21.42
CA PHE A 129 -1.96 0.10 -20.80
C PHE A 129 -3.04 -0.88 -21.24
N GLY A 130 -4.30 -0.44 -21.30
CA GLY A 130 -5.42 -1.34 -21.54
C GLY A 130 -5.53 -2.45 -20.49
N ILE A 131 -6.41 -3.41 -20.71
CA ILE A 131 -6.59 -4.53 -19.77
C ILE A 131 -5.34 -5.40 -19.76
N GLU A 132 -4.79 -5.71 -20.94
CA GLU A 132 -3.67 -6.60 -21.15
C GLU A 132 -2.40 -6.08 -20.47
N GLY A 133 -2.10 -4.78 -20.59
CA GLY A 133 -0.95 -4.17 -19.93
C GLY A 133 -1.09 -4.16 -18.40
N TYR A 134 -2.30 -3.95 -17.87
CA TYR A 134 -2.51 -4.05 -16.42
C TYR A 134 -2.41 -5.50 -15.92
N VAL A 135 -2.84 -6.49 -16.71
CA VAL A 135 -2.62 -7.91 -16.39
C VAL A 135 -1.14 -8.26 -16.39
N GLU A 136 -0.39 -7.83 -17.40
CA GLU A 136 1.06 -8.09 -17.49
C GLU A 136 1.84 -7.45 -16.35
N THR A 137 1.56 -6.18 -16.03
CA THR A 137 2.22 -5.49 -14.91
C THR A 137 1.85 -6.08 -13.57
N THR A 138 0.58 -6.45 -13.37
CA THR A 138 0.14 -7.19 -12.17
C THR A 138 0.91 -8.50 -12.05
N LYS A 139 1.03 -9.27 -13.14
CA LYS A 139 1.82 -10.51 -13.16
C LYS A 139 3.24 -10.29 -12.68
N LYS A 140 3.96 -9.36 -13.31
CA LYS A 140 5.36 -9.06 -12.95
C LYS A 140 5.50 -8.63 -11.49
N ILE A 141 4.66 -7.72 -11.02
CA ILE A 141 4.73 -7.21 -9.64
C ILE A 141 4.48 -8.33 -8.63
N ILE A 142 3.46 -9.15 -8.84
CA ILE A 142 3.09 -10.20 -7.89
C ILE A 142 4.08 -11.37 -7.92
N ASP A 143 4.57 -11.77 -9.10
CA ASP A 143 5.63 -12.80 -9.23
C ASP A 143 6.90 -12.35 -8.50
N THR A 144 7.35 -11.10 -8.70
CA THR A 144 8.48 -10.51 -7.96
C THR A 144 8.19 -10.45 -6.46
N THR A 145 6.99 -10.05 -6.05
CA THR A 145 6.62 -9.94 -4.64
C THR A 145 6.66 -11.31 -3.94
N ARG A 146 6.09 -12.34 -4.54
CA ARG A 146 6.10 -13.71 -4.00
C ARG A 146 7.51 -14.29 -3.92
N MET A 147 8.36 -13.97 -4.91
CA MET A 147 9.77 -14.36 -4.89
C MET A 147 10.52 -13.73 -3.70
N ILE A 148 10.37 -12.41 -3.51
CA ILE A 148 10.96 -11.68 -2.38
C ILE A 148 10.42 -12.22 -1.07
N GLU A 149 9.10 -12.39 -0.92
CA GLU A 149 8.48 -12.91 0.30
C GLU A 149 9.05 -14.27 0.69
N LYS A 150 9.12 -15.22 -0.26
CA LYS A 150 9.66 -16.56 -0.03
C LYS A 150 11.09 -16.50 0.49
N ARG A 151 11.93 -15.64 -0.08
CA ARG A 151 13.34 -15.49 0.33
C ARG A 151 13.47 -14.77 1.66
N LEU A 152 12.71 -13.72 1.92
CA LEU A 152 12.68 -13.03 3.22
C LEU A 152 12.30 -13.99 4.36
N ARG A 153 11.32 -14.87 4.14
CA ARG A 153 10.92 -15.89 5.13
C ARG A 153 12.00 -16.94 5.42
N ALA A 154 12.98 -17.10 4.53
CA ALA A 154 14.09 -18.04 4.71
C ALA A 154 15.30 -17.42 5.43
N ILE A 155 15.38 -16.08 5.54
CA ILE A 155 16.48 -15.39 6.20
C ILE A 155 16.30 -15.47 7.72
N GLN A 156 17.34 -15.95 8.42
CA GLN A 156 17.33 -16.01 9.87
C GLN A 156 17.14 -14.63 10.49
N GLY A 157 16.22 -14.52 11.44
CA GLY A 157 15.92 -13.27 12.13
C GLY A 157 14.99 -12.32 11.38
N ILE A 158 14.51 -12.66 10.18
CA ILE A 158 13.45 -11.91 9.48
C ILE A 158 12.12 -12.65 9.59
N HIS A 159 11.07 -11.91 9.94
CA HIS A 159 9.69 -12.40 10.00
C HIS A 159 8.77 -11.50 9.18
N VAL A 160 8.22 -12.03 8.08
CA VAL A 160 7.17 -11.34 7.32
C VAL A 160 5.86 -11.33 8.12
N ILE A 161 5.26 -10.15 8.27
CA ILE A 161 4.04 -9.94 9.04
C ILE A 161 2.83 -10.39 8.21
N GLY A 162 2.07 -11.35 8.74
CA GLY A 162 0.86 -11.89 8.12
C GLY A 162 1.11 -12.63 6.81
N SER A 163 0.13 -12.60 5.91
CA SER A 163 0.18 -13.21 4.57
C SER A 163 -0.25 -12.17 3.51
N PRO A 164 0.65 -11.24 3.14
CA PRO A 164 0.36 -10.27 2.10
C PRO A 164 0.14 -10.98 0.76
N LYS A 165 -0.91 -10.61 0.03
CA LYS A 165 -1.26 -11.21 -1.27
C LYS A 165 -0.94 -10.33 -2.48
N LEU A 166 -0.65 -9.06 -2.21
CA LEU A 166 -0.41 -8.03 -3.22
C LEU A 166 1.05 -7.61 -3.20
N SER A 167 1.34 -6.32 -3.35
CA SER A 167 2.67 -5.80 -3.63
C SER A 167 3.45 -5.30 -2.41
N VAL A 168 2.88 -5.34 -1.21
CA VAL A 168 3.51 -4.79 -0.01
C VAL A 168 3.95 -5.92 0.91
N LEU A 169 5.22 -5.89 1.29
CA LEU A 169 5.82 -6.87 2.21
C LEU A 169 6.33 -6.14 3.45
N ALA A 170 5.61 -6.28 4.56
CA ALA A 170 6.11 -5.84 5.86
C ALA A 170 6.83 -6.98 6.57
N PHE A 171 7.95 -6.66 7.20
CA PHE A 171 8.73 -7.62 7.96
C PHE A 171 9.37 -6.97 9.19
N THR A 172 9.62 -7.81 10.19
CA THR A 172 10.14 -7.46 11.51
C THR A 172 11.21 -8.46 11.95
N SER A 173 11.82 -8.23 13.11
CA SER A 173 12.80 -9.12 13.72
C SER A 173 12.62 -9.16 15.23
N SER A 174 12.79 -10.34 15.82
CA SER A 174 12.96 -10.52 17.27
C SER A 174 14.42 -10.73 17.69
N LEU A 175 15.34 -10.84 16.72
CA LEU A 175 16.76 -11.12 16.98
C LEU A 175 17.63 -9.85 16.94
N PHE A 176 17.21 -8.83 16.19
CA PHE A 176 17.92 -7.56 16.08
C PHE A 176 16.96 -6.38 15.92
N ASN A 177 17.47 -5.16 16.08
CA ASN A 177 16.72 -3.95 15.83
C ASN A 177 16.41 -3.79 14.32
N ILE A 178 15.15 -3.93 13.93
CA ILE A 178 14.71 -3.81 12.53
C ILE A 178 15.04 -2.44 11.91
N TYR A 179 15.15 -1.39 12.71
CA TYR A 179 15.54 -0.07 12.22
C TYR A 179 17.04 0.06 11.97
N ALA A 180 17.87 -0.71 12.68
CA ALA A 180 19.30 -0.82 12.36
C ALA A 180 19.49 -1.53 11.01
N LEU A 181 18.71 -2.58 10.73
CA LEU A 181 18.65 -3.21 9.40
C LEU A 181 18.27 -2.17 8.33
N SER A 182 17.20 -1.39 8.57
CA SER A 182 16.79 -0.34 7.63
C SER A 182 17.86 0.72 7.39
N SER A 183 18.57 1.13 8.44
CA SER A 183 19.69 2.08 8.37
C SER A 183 20.83 1.55 7.50
N ARG A 184 21.23 0.28 7.70
CA ARG A 184 22.26 -0.38 6.90
C ARG A 184 21.83 -0.58 5.45
N MET A 185 20.57 -0.96 5.21
CA MET A 185 20.00 -1.02 3.85
C MET A 185 20.02 0.35 3.17
N SER A 186 19.72 1.43 3.89
CA SER A 186 19.80 2.80 3.36
C SER A 186 21.21 3.21 2.95
N LYS A 187 22.25 2.77 3.67
CA LYS A 187 23.66 2.99 3.27
C LYS A 187 24.02 2.28 1.96
N ARG A 188 23.30 1.21 1.61
CA ARG A 188 23.40 0.50 0.33
C ARG A 188 22.49 1.06 -0.76
N GLY A 189 21.77 2.16 -0.49
CA GLY A 189 20.90 2.84 -1.45
C GLY A 189 19.43 2.40 -1.43
N TRP A 190 19.04 1.49 -0.53
CA TRP A 190 17.65 1.04 -0.41
C TRP A 190 16.81 1.94 0.48
N SER A 191 15.63 2.33 0.02
CA SER A 191 14.67 3.08 0.83
C SER A 191 13.51 2.19 1.25
N LEU A 192 13.54 1.73 2.50
CA LEU A 192 12.44 1.01 3.13
C LEU A 192 11.56 1.96 3.92
N THR A 193 10.26 1.68 3.98
CA THR A 193 9.36 2.48 4.82
C THR A 193 9.41 1.97 6.25
N ILE A 194 9.63 2.86 7.20
CA ILE A 194 9.61 2.56 8.63
C ILE A 194 8.18 2.47 9.14
N LEU A 195 7.88 1.42 9.88
CA LEU A 195 6.60 1.17 10.54
C LEU A 195 6.77 1.11 12.06
N GLN A 196 5.66 1.19 12.78
CA GLN A 196 5.61 1.12 14.23
C GLN A 196 4.33 0.38 14.68
N SER A 197 4.36 -0.11 15.92
CA SER A 197 3.24 -0.85 16.54
C SER A 197 2.74 -2.04 15.69
N PRO A 198 3.60 -3.03 15.40
CA PRO A 198 4.93 -3.29 15.99
C PRO A 198 6.09 -2.62 15.21
N PRO A 199 7.31 -2.55 15.78
CA PRO A 199 8.50 -2.17 15.02
C PRO A 199 8.66 -3.06 13.80
N ALA A 200 8.64 -2.46 12.61
CA ALA A 200 8.75 -3.18 11.35
C ALA A 200 9.23 -2.22 10.26
N VAL A 201 9.56 -2.79 9.10
CA VAL A 201 9.73 -2.05 7.86
C VAL A 201 8.95 -2.73 6.75
N HIS A 202 8.65 -2.01 5.68
CA HIS A 202 8.13 -2.66 4.48
C HIS A 202 8.82 -2.22 3.19
N LEU A 203 8.63 -3.06 2.18
CA LEU A 203 8.90 -2.78 0.78
C LEU A 203 7.58 -2.77 0.00
N CYS A 204 7.34 -1.71 -0.77
CA CYS A 204 6.28 -1.67 -1.78
C CYS A 204 6.87 -2.04 -3.14
N VAL A 205 6.60 -3.26 -3.62
CA VAL A 205 7.06 -3.74 -4.92
C VAL A 205 6.31 -3.01 -6.04
N THR A 206 7.05 -2.54 -7.01
CA THR A 206 6.56 -1.80 -8.19
C THR A 206 7.31 -2.29 -9.42
N MET A 207 6.93 -1.82 -10.62
CA MET A 207 7.64 -2.15 -11.86
C MET A 207 9.15 -1.85 -11.83
N ASN A 208 9.62 -0.92 -10.98
CA ASN A 208 11.06 -0.69 -10.83
C ASN A 208 11.79 -1.89 -10.22
N HIS A 209 11.12 -2.63 -9.35
CA HIS A 209 11.67 -3.81 -8.68
C HIS A 209 11.59 -5.07 -9.56
N THR A 210 10.76 -5.06 -10.61
CA THR A 210 10.64 -6.17 -11.56
C THR A 210 11.71 -6.11 -12.66
N ARG A 211 12.60 -5.10 -12.63
CA ARG A 211 13.73 -4.99 -13.54
C ARG A 211 14.76 -6.07 -13.20
N ALA A 212 15.52 -6.49 -14.21
CA ALA A 212 16.53 -7.52 -14.04
C ALA A 212 17.48 -7.21 -12.87
N ASN A 213 17.73 -8.22 -12.04
CA ASN A 213 18.63 -8.23 -10.88
C ASN A 213 18.23 -7.35 -9.69
N VAL A 214 17.24 -6.45 -9.81
CA VAL A 214 16.91 -5.54 -8.70
C VAL A 214 16.39 -6.29 -7.48
N ALA A 215 15.53 -7.28 -7.67
CA ALA A 215 14.99 -8.08 -6.57
C ALA A 215 16.06 -9.01 -5.97
N GLU A 216 16.94 -9.56 -6.80
CA GLU A 216 18.06 -10.40 -6.39
C GLU A 216 19.11 -9.61 -5.60
N GLU A 217 19.46 -8.40 -6.04
CA GLU A 217 20.35 -7.48 -5.33
C GLU A 217 19.76 -7.08 -3.98
N PHE A 218 18.46 -6.72 -3.93
CA PHE A 218 17.76 -6.43 -2.68
C PHE A 218 17.87 -7.58 -1.67
N LEU A 219 17.64 -8.81 -2.15
CA LEU A 219 17.68 -10.01 -1.31
C LEU A 219 19.10 -10.34 -0.85
N SER A 220 20.10 -10.17 -1.72
CA SER A 220 21.50 -10.36 -1.35
C SER A 220 21.93 -9.38 -0.25
N ASP A 221 21.57 -8.11 -0.40
CA ASP A 221 21.92 -7.08 0.56
C ASP A 221 21.23 -7.29 1.91
N ILE A 222 19.93 -7.60 1.91
CA ILE A 222 19.19 -7.78 3.16
C ILE A 222 19.61 -9.06 3.89
N GLU A 223 19.94 -10.13 3.17
CA GLU A 223 20.46 -11.37 3.74
C GLU A 223 21.83 -11.14 4.40
N GLN A 224 22.73 -10.40 3.74
CA GLN A 224 24.02 -10.04 4.32
C GLN A 224 23.85 -9.17 5.57
N VAL A 225 23.04 -8.11 5.51
CA VAL A 225 22.80 -7.21 6.65
C VAL A 225 22.15 -7.94 7.83
N ALA A 226 21.17 -8.82 7.57
CA ALA A 226 20.53 -9.60 8.60
C ALA A 226 21.52 -10.58 9.27
N THR A 227 22.36 -11.26 8.49
CA THR A 227 23.39 -12.17 9.00
C THR A 227 24.37 -11.43 9.90
N GLU A 228 24.89 -10.28 9.46
CA GLU A 228 25.79 -9.44 10.26
C GLU A 228 25.15 -8.99 11.59
N LEU A 229 23.86 -8.65 11.58
CA LEU A 229 23.12 -8.23 12.78
C LEU A 229 22.79 -9.39 13.73
N VAL A 230 22.63 -10.61 13.22
CA VAL A 230 22.46 -11.82 14.04
C VAL A 230 23.79 -12.20 14.71
N GLU A 231 24.90 -12.13 13.99
CA GLU A 231 26.24 -12.44 14.54
C GLU A 231 26.72 -11.37 15.53
N LYS A 232 26.48 -10.10 15.22
CA LYS A 232 26.87 -8.96 16.05
C LYS A 232 25.72 -7.96 16.14
N PRO A 233 24.82 -8.13 17.12
CA PRO A 233 23.73 -7.20 17.37
C PRO A 233 24.25 -5.78 17.52
N ASP A 234 23.67 -4.89 16.74
CA ASP A 234 24.00 -3.47 16.72
C ASP A 234 22.70 -2.68 16.64
N ASN A 235 22.47 -1.83 17.64
CA ASN A 235 21.27 -1.01 17.74
C ASN A 235 21.43 0.37 17.10
N THR A 236 22.59 0.65 16.48
CA THR A 236 22.90 1.95 15.88
C THR A 236 21.96 2.24 14.71
N VAL A 237 21.17 3.31 14.86
CA VAL A 237 20.34 3.87 13.80
C VAL A 237 20.86 5.26 13.45
N GLU A 238 21.26 5.48 12.21
CA GLU A 238 21.86 6.74 11.77
C GLU A 238 20.88 7.57 10.91
N GLY A 239 21.15 8.87 10.83
CA GLY A 239 20.38 9.81 10.01
C GLY A 239 18.95 10.05 10.52
N THR A 240 18.04 10.41 9.61
CA THR A 240 16.63 10.72 9.91
C THR A 240 15.86 9.54 10.50
N LEU A 241 16.36 8.31 10.29
CA LEU A 241 15.79 7.07 10.84
C LEU A 241 15.94 6.99 12.36
N SER A 242 16.94 7.66 12.94
CA SER A 242 17.12 7.73 14.40
C SER A 242 15.89 8.33 15.07
N LEU A 243 15.31 9.39 14.50
CA LEU A 243 14.13 10.07 15.04
C LEU A 243 12.91 9.13 15.12
N ALA A 244 12.71 8.30 14.08
CA ALA A 244 11.63 7.33 14.06
C ALA A 244 11.82 6.22 15.09
N ALA A 245 13.07 5.77 15.31
CA ALA A 245 13.40 4.81 16.35
C ALA A 245 13.17 5.38 17.77
N TYR A 246 13.54 6.65 18.01
CA TYR A 246 13.34 7.33 19.29
C TYR A 246 11.87 7.61 19.61
N LEU A 247 11.05 7.88 18.59
CA LEU A 247 9.62 8.15 18.75
C LEU A 247 8.79 6.87 18.89
N CYS A 248 9.36 5.70 18.57
CA CYS A 248 8.68 4.42 18.73
C CYS A 248 8.61 4.03 20.22
N PRO A 249 7.41 3.97 20.85
CA PRO A 249 7.27 3.67 22.27
C PRO A 249 7.83 2.30 22.67
N CYS A 250 7.89 1.35 21.73
CA CYS A 250 8.45 0.02 21.96
C CYS A 250 9.97 0.02 22.12
N LEU A 251 10.70 0.91 21.44
CA LEU A 251 12.16 1.01 21.58
C LEU A 251 12.59 1.74 22.84
N LEU A 252 11.74 2.62 23.39
CA LEU A 252 11.98 3.21 24.70
C LEU A 252 12.04 2.17 25.81
N LYS A 253 11.54 0.95 25.64
CA LYS A 253 11.78 -0.15 26.60
C LYS A 253 13.16 -0.76 26.42
N ILE A 254 13.57 -1.05 25.20
CA ILE A 254 14.89 -1.66 24.89
C ILE A 254 16.04 -0.70 25.23
N LEU A 255 15.84 0.61 25.05
CA LEU A 255 16.84 1.65 25.35
C LEU A 255 16.83 2.14 26.80
N ARG A 256 15.86 1.73 27.64
CA ARG A 256 15.79 2.12 29.07
C ARG A 256 16.21 1.00 30.02
N ASP A 257 16.53 -0.18 29.50
CA ASP A 257 17.10 -1.29 30.28
C ASP A 257 18.66 -1.24 30.28
N GLU A 258 19.24 -0.05 30.07
CA GLU A 258 20.64 0.28 30.42
C GLU A 258 20.72 1.05 31.75
#